data_AF-M4ULX7-F1
#
_entry.id   AF-M4ULX7-F1
#
_cell.length_a   1.000
_cell.length_b   1.000
_cell.length_c   1.000
_cell.angle_alpha   90.00
_cell.angle_beta   90.00
_cell.angle_gamma   90.00
#
_symmetry.space_group_name_H-M   'P 1'
#
loop_
_entity.id
_entity.type
_entity.pdbx_description
1 polymer ?
#
loop_
_entity_poly.entity_id
_entity_poly.type
_entity_poly.pdbx_seq_one_letter_code
_entity_poly.pdbx_strand_id
1 'polypeptide(L)'
;MLLFKVAIKIMLIKNTIVSLFLVSALSGCSSLYDTFVYQIDVTQGNYIDTQKMAQLELGMDQQQVIFLLGSPMLVDPFDSSSWYYIRYIKPGGEAIQQQQIVLKFENRILQRIEKEKEIEISPLVEEMQVEAEKA
;
A
#
# COMPACT_ATOMS: atom_id res chain seq x y z
N MET A 1 13.21 34.23 58.28
CA MET A 1 12.42 34.58 57.07
C MET A 1 13.12 34.22 55.76
N LEU A 2 14.44 34.39 55.62
CA LEU A 2 15.19 34.07 54.39
C LEU A 2 15.28 32.56 54.09
N LEU A 3 15.61 31.74 55.09
CA LEU A 3 15.72 30.28 54.96
C LEU A 3 14.40 29.60 54.56
N PHE A 4 13.28 30.11 55.07
CA PHE A 4 11.93 29.61 54.74
C PHE A 4 11.57 29.91 53.27
N LYS A 5 11.92 31.10 52.77
CA LYS A 5 11.75 31.48 51.36
C LYS A 5 12.64 30.65 50.42
N VAL A 6 13.85 30.29 50.85
CA VAL A 6 14.77 29.41 50.10
C VAL A 6 14.22 27.98 50.02
N ALA A 7 13.74 27.42 51.13
CA ALA A 7 13.13 26.09 51.15
C ALA A 7 11.86 26.02 50.27
N ILE A 8 11.04 27.06 50.27
CA ILE A 8 9.86 27.16 49.40
C ILE A 8 10.26 27.23 47.92
N LYS A 9 11.28 28.02 47.56
CA LYS A 9 11.80 28.06 46.18
C LYS A 9 12.35 26.70 45.73
N ILE A 10 13.10 26.01 46.59
CA ILE A 10 13.64 24.67 46.29
C ILE A 10 12.50 23.66 46.10
N MET A 11 11.45 23.73 46.93
CA MET A 11 10.27 22.87 46.81
C MET A 11 9.49 23.13 45.51
N LEU A 12 9.32 24.40 45.12
CA LEU A 12 8.66 24.79 43.87
C LEU A 12 9.47 24.37 42.64
N ILE A 13 10.79 24.59 42.64
CA ILE A 13 11.70 24.18 41.55
C ILE A 13 11.66 22.65 41.36
N LYS A 14 11.69 21.88 42.46
CA LYS A 14 11.60 20.42 42.40
C LYS A 14 10.28 19.97 41.79
N ASN A 15 9.16 20.60 42.18
CA ASN A 15 7.84 20.25 41.65
C ASN A 15 7.70 20.60 40.16
N THR A 16 8.27 21.72 39.71
CA THR A 16 8.28 22.08 38.28
C THR A 16 9.15 21.17 37.43
N ILE A 17 10.28 20.68 37.96
CA ILE A 17 11.15 19.72 37.25
C ILE A 17 10.43 18.38 37.10
N VAL A 18 9.75 17.91 38.15
CA VAL A 18 8.98 16.67 38.13
C VAL A 18 7.81 16.76 37.13
N SER A 19 7.07 17.88 37.11
CA SER A 19 5.97 18.05 36.15
C SER A 19 6.47 18.12 34.71
N LEU A 20 7.61 18.78 34.47
CA LEU A 20 8.18 18.89 33.12
C LEU A 20 8.61 17.52 32.59
N PHE A 21 9.28 16.72 33.42
CA PHE A 21 9.69 15.36 33.09
C PHE A 21 8.48 14.46 32.77
N LEU A 22 7.41 14.58 33.55
CA LEU A 22 6.18 13.80 33.35
C LEU A 22 5.48 14.14 32.02
N VAL A 23 5.43 15.42 31.65
CA VAL A 23 4.84 15.85 30.36
C VAL A 23 5.66 15.35 29.17
N SER A 24 6.99 15.40 29.25
CA SER A 24 7.86 14.86 28.19
C SER A 24 7.80 13.34 28.05
N ALA A 25 7.49 12.61 29.13
CA ALA A 25 7.31 11.16 29.05
C ALA A 25 6.01 10.75 28.36
N LEU A 26 4.96 11.59 28.41
CA LEU A 26 3.66 11.31 27.80
C LEU A 26 3.57 11.69 26.31
N SER A 27 4.50 12.50 25.78
CA SER A 27 4.44 12.96 24.39
C SER A 27 4.84 11.90 23.33
N GLY A 28 5.14 10.66 23.74
CA GLY A 28 5.61 9.60 22.84
C GLY A 28 4.53 8.67 22.25
N CYS A 29 3.28 8.75 22.71
CA CYS A 29 2.25 7.76 22.36
C CYS A 29 1.60 7.93 20.97
N SER A 30 1.76 9.09 20.31
CA SER A 30 1.06 9.36 19.04
C SER A 30 1.84 8.98 17.78
N SER A 31 3.18 8.93 17.82
CA SER A 31 4.00 8.71 16.61
C SER A 31 4.14 7.25 16.19
N LEU A 32 3.60 6.30 16.97
CA LEU A 32 3.81 4.86 16.76
C LEU A 32 2.51 4.12 16.38
N TYR A 33 1.44 4.85 16.06
CA TYR A 33 0.13 4.23 15.80
C TYR A 33 0.16 3.27 14.60
N ASP A 34 0.91 3.60 13.54
CA ASP A 34 1.00 2.76 12.33
C ASP A 34 1.83 1.47 12.56
N THR A 35 2.69 1.42 13.58
CA THR A 35 3.54 0.24 13.86
C THR A 35 2.88 -0.74 14.82
N PHE A 36 2.04 -0.29 15.74
CA PHE A 36 1.48 -1.15 16.81
C PHE A 36 0.03 -1.57 16.60
N VAL A 37 -0.69 -0.99 15.62
CA VAL A 37 -2.06 -1.38 15.31
C VAL A 37 -2.05 -2.44 14.22
N TYR A 38 -2.68 -3.58 14.51
CA TYR A 38 -2.85 -4.65 13.52
C TYR A 38 -3.68 -4.15 12.33
N GLN A 39 -3.12 -4.30 11.13
CA GLN A 39 -3.79 -4.06 9.86
C GLN A 39 -4.07 -5.41 9.20
N ILE A 40 -5.29 -5.61 8.70
CA ILE A 40 -5.68 -6.84 8.00
C ILE A 40 -5.16 -6.77 6.56
N ASP A 41 -4.67 -7.90 6.05
CA ASP A 41 -4.27 -8.04 4.66
C ASP A 41 -5.50 -7.91 3.74
N VAL A 42 -5.40 -7.02 2.74
CA VAL A 42 -6.45 -6.80 1.75
C VAL A 42 -5.96 -7.28 0.39
N THR A 43 -6.61 -8.30 -0.16
CA THR A 43 -6.39 -8.77 -1.53
C THR A 43 -7.60 -8.42 -2.39
N GLN A 44 -7.36 -7.89 -3.59
CA GLN A 44 -8.41 -7.47 -4.52
C GLN A 44 -8.07 -7.85 -5.96
N GLY A 45 -9.14 -8.17 -6.70
CA GLY A 45 -9.11 -8.45 -8.13
C GLY A 45 -8.83 -9.90 -8.50
N ASN A 46 -8.19 -10.09 -9.64
CA ASN A 46 -7.98 -11.40 -10.23
C ASN A 46 -6.75 -12.09 -9.62
N TYR A 47 -6.88 -13.39 -9.36
CA TYR A 47 -5.74 -14.22 -9.02
C TYR A 47 -4.93 -14.53 -10.29
N ILE A 48 -3.75 -13.93 -10.40
CA ILE A 48 -2.84 -14.12 -11.53
C ILE A 48 -1.89 -15.27 -11.21
N ASP A 49 -2.14 -16.42 -11.83
CA ASP A 49 -1.26 -17.59 -11.74
C ASP A 49 -0.29 -17.61 -12.92
N THR A 50 1.01 -17.56 -12.64
CA THR A 50 2.08 -17.62 -13.64
C THR A 50 1.98 -18.85 -14.53
N GLN A 51 1.53 -20.00 -14.02
CA GLN A 51 1.38 -21.22 -14.81
C GLN A 51 0.24 -21.12 -15.83
N LYS A 52 -0.88 -20.51 -15.43
CA LYS A 52 -2.01 -20.26 -16.34
C LYS A 52 -1.68 -19.17 -17.34
N MET A 53 -0.96 -18.13 -16.92
CA MET A 53 -0.49 -17.07 -17.81
C MET A 53 0.45 -17.57 -18.90
N ALA A 54 1.24 -18.61 -18.63
CA ALA A 54 2.11 -19.23 -19.63
C ALA A 54 1.33 -20.01 -20.70
N GLN A 55 0.10 -20.41 -20.41
CA GLN A 55 -0.79 -21.10 -21.35
C GLN A 55 -1.62 -20.14 -22.20
N LEU A 56 -1.55 -18.84 -21.94
CA LEU A 56 -2.29 -17.83 -22.70
C LEU A 56 -1.63 -17.66 -24.07
N GLU A 57 -2.39 -17.86 -25.14
CA GLU A 57 -1.89 -17.76 -26.51
C GLU A 57 -2.70 -16.76 -27.32
N LEU A 58 -2.03 -16.06 -28.23
CA LEU A 58 -2.73 -15.22 -29.21
C LEU A 58 -3.61 -16.10 -30.10
N GLY A 59 -4.77 -15.60 -30.49
CA GLY A 59 -5.76 -16.37 -31.25
C GLY A 59 -6.81 -17.08 -30.40
N MET A 60 -6.67 -17.10 -29.06
CA MET A 60 -7.72 -17.61 -28.18
C MET A 60 -8.98 -16.76 -28.24
N ASP A 61 -10.15 -17.39 -28.29
CA ASP A 61 -11.43 -16.70 -28.12
C ASP A 61 -11.63 -16.27 -26.65
N GLN A 62 -12.41 -15.22 -26.43
CA GLN A 62 -12.78 -14.71 -25.12
C GLN A 62 -13.25 -15.80 -24.15
N GLN A 63 -14.03 -16.79 -24.62
CA GLN A 63 -14.51 -17.88 -23.75
C GLN A 63 -13.37 -18.79 -23.29
N GLN A 64 -12.36 -19.03 -24.13
CA GLN A 64 -11.19 -19.83 -23.78
C GLN A 64 -10.32 -19.09 -22.75
N VAL A 65 -10.16 -17.78 -22.93
CA VAL A 65 -9.46 -16.92 -21.96
C VAL A 65 -10.17 -16.93 -20.60
N ILE A 66 -11.51 -16.79 -20.58
CA ILE A 66 -12.31 -16.88 -19.34
C ILE A 66 -12.19 -18.26 -18.70
N PHE A 67 -12.20 -19.33 -19.49
CA PHE A 67 -12.04 -20.69 -18.95
C PHE A 67 -10.68 -20.87 -18.25
N LEU A 68 -9.62 -20.28 -18.81
CA LEU A 68 -8.27 -20.37 -18.28
C LEU A 68 -8.05 -19.47 -17.05
N LEU A 69 -8.32 -18.16 -17.20
CA LEU A 69 -7.99 -17.12 -16.23
C LEU A 69 -9.16 -16.69 -15.34
N GLY A 70 -10.39 -17.09 -15.66
CA GLY A 70 -11.62 -16.55 -15.07
C GLY A 70 -12.06 -15.25 -15.73
N SER A 71 -13.19 -14.71 -15.25
CA SER A 71 -13.71 -13.42 -15.74
C SER A 71 -12.78 -12.27 -15.33
N PRO A 72 -12.51 -11.30 -16.22
CA PRO A 72 -11.75 -10.12 -15.85
C PRO A 72 -12.50 -9.31 -14.78
N MET A 73 -11.77 -8.73 -13.83
CA MET A 73 -12.37 -7.85 -12.82
C MET A 73 -12.94 -6.59 -13.46
N LEU A 74 -12.27 -6.07 -14.49
CA LEU A 74 -12.65 -4.82 -15.16
C LEU A 74 -12.62 -5.01 -16.68
N VAL A 75 -13.65 -4.46 -17.32
CA VAL A 75 -13.74 -4.25 -18.76
C VAL A 75 -13.99 -2.77 -18.96
N ASP A 76 -13.26 -2.13 -19.89
CA ASP A 76 -13.45 -0.71 -20.14
C ASP A 76 -14.89 -0.45 -20.63
N PRO A 77 -15.65 0.48 -19.99
CA PRO A 77 -17.03 0.77 -20.37
C PRO A 77 -17.18 1.42 -21.75
N PHE A 78 -16.11 2.02 -22.28
CA PHE A 78 -16.06 2.65 -23.59
C PHE A 78 -15.41 1.77 -24.66
N ASP A 79 -14.55 0.82 -24.25
CA ASP A 79 -13.89 -0.15 -25.12
C ASP A 79 -13.97 -1.58 -24.58
N SER A 80 -15.01 -2.32 -24.98
CA SER A 80 -15.22 -3.71 -24.55
C SER A 80 -14.17 -4.70 -25.07
N SER A 81 -13.27 -4.26 -25.95
CA SER A 81 -12.17 -5.05 -26.47
C SER A 81 -10.97 -5.14 -25.50
N SER A 82 -10.96 -4.32 -24.45
CA SER A 82 -9.87 -4.22 -23.48
C SER A 82 -10.26 -4.81 -22.13
N TRP A 83 -9.64 -5.92 -21.75
CA TRP A 83 -9.89 -6.59 -20.47
C TRP A 83 -8.71 -6.44 -19.52
N TYR A 84 -9.01 -6.11 -18.27
CA TYR A 84 -8.00 -5.86 -17.25
C TYR A 84 -8.07 -6.92 -16.16
N TYR A 85 -6.96 -7.64 -16.01
CA TYR A 85 -6.71 -8.56 -14.90
C TYR A 85 -5.76 -7.87 -13.95
N ILE A 86 -6.30 -7.35 -12.84
CA ILE A 86 -5.54 -6.62 -11.83
C ILE A 86 -5.49 -7.46 -10.57
N ARG A 87 -4.29 -7.69 -10.03
CA ARG A 87 -4.06 -8.28 -8.72
C ARG A 87 -3.49 -7.19 -7.81
N TYR A 88 -4.23 -6.86 -6.76
CA TYR A 88 -3.83 -5.88 -5.77
C TYR A 88 -3.71 -6.55 -4.40
N ILE A 89 -2.59 -6.37 -3.73
CA ILE A 89 -2.34 -6.89 -2.39
C ILE A 89 -1.79 -5.75 -1.54
N LYS A 90 -2.49 -5.46 -0.44
CA LYS A 90 -2.01 -4.61 0.63
C LYS A 90 -1.86 -5.47 1.89
N PRO A 91 -0.65 -6.01 2.15
CA PRO A 91 -0.40 -6.68 3.42
C PRO A 91 -0.37 -5.64 4.55
N GLY A 92 -0.73 -6.06 5.75
CA GLY A 92 -0.77 -5.18 6.92
C GLY A 92 0.62 -4.64 7.27
N GLY A 93 0.78 -3.32 7.20
CA GLY A 93 2.06 -2.66 7.52
C GLY A 93 3.19 -2.86 6.51
N GLU A 94 2.92 -3.49 5.35
CA GLU A 94 3.90 -3.66 4.28
C GLU A 94 3.55 -2.84 3.03
N ALA A 95 4.45 -2.86 2.05
CA ALA A 95 4.26 -2.24 0.74
C ALA A 95 3.10 -2.86 -0.03
N ILE A 96 2.37 -2.03 -0.76
CA ILE A 96 1.35 -2.50 -1.70
C ILE A 96 2.06 -3.20 -2.87
N GLN A 97 1.54 -4.36 -3.25
CA GLN A 97 1.97 -5.10 -4.43
C GLN A 97 0.84 -5.06 -5.46
N GLN A 98 1.11 -4.52 -6.64
CA GLN A 98 0.13 -4.49 -7.72
C GLN A 98 0.71 -5.07 -9.01
N GLN A 99 -0.06 -5.98 -9.63
CA GLN A 99 0.22 -6.56 -10.93
C GLN A 99 -0.98 -6.32 -11.85
N GLN A 100 -0.72 -5.87 -13.08
CA GLN A 100 -1.75 -5.64 -14.08
C GLN A 100 -1.40 -6.30 -15.41
N ILE A 101 -2.39 -6.99 -15.98
CA ILE A 101 -2.32 -7.56 -17.31
C ILE A 101 -3.51 -7.04 -18.11
N VAL A 102 -3.23 -6.52 -19.29
CA VAL A 102 -4.25 -6.04 -20.22
C VAL A 102 -4.30 -6.98 -21.42
N LEU A 103 -5.48 -7.54 -21.67
CA LEU A 103 -5.75 -8.38 -22.82
C LEU A 103 -6.57 -7.58 -23.82
N LYS A 104 -6.06 -7.44 -25.05
CA LYS A 104 -6.76 -6.75 -26.14
C LYS A 104 -7.32 -7.76 -27.12
N PHE A 105 -8.60 -7.63 -27.40
CA PHE A 105 -9.34 -8.51 -28.30
C PHE A 105 -9.68 -7.80 -29.60
N GLU A 106 -9.78 -8.55 -30.69
CA GLU A 106 -10.37 -8.09 -31.94
C GLU A 106 -11.34 -9.16 -32.42
N ASN A 107 -12.59 -8.79 -32.69
CA ASN A 107 -13.65 -9.75 -33.05
C ASN A 107 -13.80 -10.92 -32.04
N ARG A 108 -13.57 -10.65 -30.75
CA ARG A 108 -13.53 -11.61 -29.61
C ARG A 108 -12.32 -12.55 -29.57
N ILE A 109 -11.32 -12.32 -30.42
CA ILE A 109 -10.09 -13.10 -30.47
C ILE A 109 -8.95 -12.31 -29.83
N LEU A 110 -8.17 -12.93 -28.95
CA LEU A 110 -7.03 -12.32 -28.27
C LEU A 110 -5.92 -11.96 -29.27
N GLN A 111 -5.60 -10.68 -29.40
CA GLN A 111 -4.57 -10.17 -30.32
C GLN A 111 -3.32 -9.67 -29.61
N ARG A 112 -3.46 -9.20 -28.37
CA ARG A 112 -2.33 -8.64 -27.62
C ARG A 112 -2.45 -8.91 -26.12
N ILE A 113 -1.29 -9.14 -25.51
CA ILE A 113 -1.10 -9.31 -24.08
C ILE A 113 -0.10 -8.25 -23.64
N GLU A 114 -0.55 -7.29 -22.84
CA GLU A 114 0.29 -6.24 -22.28
C GLU A 114 0.46 -6.52 -20.78
N LYS A 115 1.71 -6.60 -20.32
CA LYS A 115 2.04 -6.81 -18.90
C LYS A 115 2.67 -5.53 -18.38
N GLU A 116 2.01 -4.90 -17.41
CA GLU A 116 2.61 -3.77 -16.69
C GLU A 116 3.66 -4.30 -15.71
N LYS A 117 4.70 -3.51 -15.44
CA LYS A 117 5.68 -3.87 -14.41
C LYS A 117 4.97 -3.98 -13.06
N GLU A 118 5.32 -5.00 -12.28
CA GLU A 118 4.85 -5.12 -10.91
C GLU A 118 5.29 -3.89 -10.12
N ILE A 119 4.31 -3.15 -9.62
CA ILE A 119 4.56 -1.94 -8.86
C ILE A 119 4.52 -2.35 -7.38
N GLU A 120 5.70 -2.42 -6.77
CA GLU A 120 5.80 -2.39 -5.31
C GLU A 120 5.67 -0.93 -4.87
N ILE A 121 4.44 -0.51 -4.59
CA ILE A 121 4.17 0.82 -4.03
C ILE A 121 4.43 0.69 -2.52
N SER A 122 5.70 0.75 -2.12
CA SER A 122 6.02 0.95 -0.72
C SER A 122 5.64 2.39 -0.33
N PRO A 123 4.84 2.59 0.73
CA PRO A 123 4.58 3.92 1.27
C PRO A 123 5.88 4.70 1.59
N LEU A 124 7.01 4.00 1.74
CA LEU A 124 8.32 4.57 2.03
C LEU A 124 9.13 4.95 0.77
N VAL A 125 8.68 4.62 -0.45
CA VAL A 125 9.38 4.97 -1.70
C VAL A 125 9.01 6.36 -2.19
N GLU A 126 7.82 6.87 -1.85
CA GLU A 126 7.40 8.22 -2.24
C GLU A 126 8.19 9.32 -1.49
N GLU A 127 8.67 9.04 -0.27
CA GLU A 127 9.58 9.94 0.45
C GLU A 127 10.97 10.00 -0.18
N MET A 128 11.44 8.90 -0.79
CA MET A 128 12.79 8.80 -1.33
C MET A 128 12.98 9.52 -2.70
N GLN A 129 11.92 9.64 -3.50
CA GLN A 129 11.99 10.34 -4.80
C GLN A 129 11.84 11.86 -4.67
N VAL A 130 11.11 12.34 -3.66
CA VAL A 130 10.92 13.78 -3.39
C VAL A 130 12.17 14.45 -2.80
N GLU A 131 13.01 13.70 -2.10
CA GLU A 131 14.26 14.23 -1.52
C GLU A 131 15.42 14.26 -2.53
N ALA A 132 15.42 13.36 -3.52
CA ALA A 132 16.45 13.33 -4.57
C ALA A 132 16.27 14.40 -5.66
N GLU A 133 15.06 14.94 -5.86
CA GLU A 133 14.80 16.03 -6.84
C GLU A 133 15.03 17.43 -6.25
N LYS A 134 15.21 17.55 -4.93
CA LYS A 134 15.45 18.82 -4.23
C LYS A 134 16.92 19.07 -3.86
N ALA A 135 17.84 18.18 -4.26
CA ALA A 135 19.28 18.29 -3.98
C ALA A 135 20.08 18.71 -5.22
#